data_AF-Q6MN57-F1
#
_entry.id   AF-Q6MN57-F1
#
_cell.length_a   1.000
_cell.length_b   1.000
_cell.length_c   1.000
_cell.angle_alpha   90.00
_cell.angle_beta   90.00
_cell.angle_gamma   90.00
#
_symmetry.space_group_name_H-M   'P 1'
#
loop_
_entity.id
_entity.type
_entity.pdbx_description
1 polymer ?
#
loop_
_entity_poly.entity_id
_entity_poly.type
_entity_poly.pdbx_seq_one_letter_code
_entity_poly.pdbx_strand_id
1 'polypeptide(L)'
;MKKLMISAFVLFLSLNAGASVSKLVCVPGYEPMRADAVIEIVFNRTIDPLKPVIGSYNLGAVLKLHDKITGQTYTRSDVVFVPATSMDDVNLRGGAAGMVHIRVSPVMKNGAFMGRYTGDLFVNDLDSRNYYNLTGSVQEPGIVCETR
;
A
#
# COMPACT_ATOMS: atom_id res chain seq x y z
N MET A 1 -3.64 -30.66 -55.73
CA MET A 1 -3.75 -29.24 -55.33
C MET A 1 -3.38 -29.13 -53.85
N LYS A 2 -2.30 -28.41 -53.53
CA LYS A 2 -1.71 -28.31 -52.19
C LYS A 2 -2.61 -27.45 -51.29
N LYS A 3 -3.04 -27.99 -50.14
CA LYS A 3 -3.78 -27.25 -49.11
C LYS A 3 -2.82 -26.27 -48.44
N LEU A 4 -3.07 -24.97 -48.62
CA LEU A 4 -2.40 -23.90 -47.91
C LEU A 4 -2.84 -23.94 -46.44
N MET A 5 -1.91 -24.23 -45.52
CA MET A 5 -2.09 -23.92 -44.10
C MET A 5 -1.56 -22.51 -43.86
N ILE A 6 -2.46 -21.54 -43.70
CA ILE A 6 -2.11 -20.20 -43.23
C ILE A 6 -2.07 -20.29 -41.71
N SER A 7 -0.86 -20.30 -41.16
CA SER A 7 -0.57 -20.20 -39.74
C SER A 7 -1.03 -18.82 -39.24
N ALA A 8 -2.08 -18.81 -38.42
CA ALA A 8 -2.49 -17.61 -37.69
C ALA A 8 -1.52 -17.40 -36.53
N PHE A 9 -0.53 -16.53 -36.75
CA PHE A 9 0.34 -16.02 -35.70
C PHE A 9 -0.52 -15.10 -34.81
N VAL A 10 -1.11 -15.66 -33.75
CA VAL A 10 -1.79 -14.87 -32.72
C VAL A 10 -0.71 -14.11 -31.95
N LEU A 11 -0.49 -12.85 -32.33
CA LEU A 11 0.24 -11.92 -31.47
C LEU A 11 -0.54 -11.78 -30.17
N PHE A 12 -0.01 -12.39 -29.11
CA PHE A 12 -0.36 -12.02 -27.74
C PHE A 12 0.16 -10.61 -27.48
N LEU A 13 -0.60 -9.61 -27.92
CA LEU A 13 -0.54 -8.28 -27.32
C LEU A 13 -1.04 -8.46 -25.89
N SER A 14 -0.11 -8.66 -24.95
CA SER A 14 -0.37 -8.46 -23.55
C SER A 14 -0.75 -6.99 -23.37
N LEU A 15 -2.06 -6.71 -23.36
CA LEU A 15 -2.60 -5.48 -22.83
C LEU A 15 -2.19 -5.44 -21.35
N ASN A 16 -1.05 -4.83 -21.07
CA ASN A 16 -0.77 -4.30 -19.75
C ASN A 16 -1.70 -3.09 -19.56
N ALA A 17 -2.99 -3.37 -19.29
CA ALA A 17 -3.85 -2.39 -18.66
C ALA A 17 -3.13 -2.01 -17.36
N GLY A 18 -2.51 -0.83 -17.33
CA GLY A 18 -1.79 -0.36 -16.16
C GLY A 18 -2.73 -0.44 -14.98
N ALA A 19 -2.38 -1.26 -13.99
CA ALA A 19 -3.21 -1.41 -12.80
C ALA A 19 -3.30 -0.03 -12.15
N SER A 20 -4.48 0.60 -12.18
CA SER A 20 -4.69 1.93 -11.61
C SER A 20 -5.31 1.74 -10.24
N VAL A 21 -4.59 2.11 -9.18
CA VAL A 21 -5.01 1.89 -7.79
C VAL A 21 -5.43 3.22 -7.16
N SER A 22 -6.67 3.30 -6.68
CA SER A 22 -7.21 4.47 -5.96
C SER A 22 -7.39 4.21 -4.46
N LYS A 23 -7.56 2.95 -4.06
CA LYS A 23 -7.75 2.55 -2.66
C LYS A 23 -6.97 1.29 -2.33
N LEU A 24 -6.42 1.27 -1.12
CA LEU A 24 -5.94 0.06 -0.46
C LEU A 24 -6.81 -0.23 0.78
N VAL A 25 -7.13 -1.50 0.97
CA VAL A 25 -7.70 -2.01 2.21
C VAL A 25 -6.69 -2.96 2.82
N CYS A 26 -6.20 -2.61 4.00
CA CYS A 26 -5.15 -3.34 4.70
C CYS A 26 -5.65 -3.95 6.00
N VAL A 27 -5.01 -5.04 6.35
CA VAL A 27 -5.09 -5.70 7.66
C VAL A 27 -3.67 -5.80 8.23
N PRO A 28 -3.51 -5.89 9.55
CA PRO A 28 -2.21 -6.20 10.14
C PRO A 28 -1.65 -7.52 9.62
N GLY A 29 -0.34 -7.55 9.36
CA GLY A 29 0.32 -8.66 8.66
C GLY A 29 0.76 -9.83 9.55
N TYR A 30 0.88 -9.64 10.87
CA TYR A 30 1.19 -10.69 11.83
C TYR A 30 -0.01 -10.96 12.75
N GLU A 31 -0.42 -12.23 12.89
CA GLU A 31 -1.66 -12.65 13.55
C GLU A 31 -1.91 -12.14 15.00
N PRO A 32 -0.92 -11.77 15.82
CA PRO A 32 -1.17 -11.13 17.11
C PRO A 32 -1.19 -9.59 17.11
N MET A 33 -0.87 -8.91 16.01
CA MET A 33 -0.95 -7.44 15.94
C MET A 33 -2.38 -7.01 15.58
N ARG A 34 -3.30 -6.98 16.56
CA ARG A 34 -4.67 -6.43 16.38
C ARG A 34 -5.38 -6.98 15.13
N ALA A 35 -5.59 -8.30 15.06
CA ALA A 35 -6.25 -9.01 13.94
C ALA A 35 -7.58 -8.38 13.48
N ASP A 36 -8.20 -7.57 14.32
CA ASP A 36 -9.49 -6.94 14.07
C ASP A 36 -9.42 -5.51 13.52
N ALA A 37 -8.23 -4.94 13.28
CA ALA A 37 -8.12 -3.62 12.67
C ALA A 37 -8.30 -3.68 11.15
N VAL A 38 -9.06 -2.72 10.59
CA VAL A 38 -9.14 -2.51 9.13
C VAL A 38 -8.63 -1.12 8.82
N ILE A 39 -7.70 -1.04 7.88
CA ILE A 39 -7.04 0.19 7.48
C ILE A 39 -7.42 0.49 6.03
N GLU A 40 -7.94 1.68 5.77
CA GLU A 40 -8.17 2.17 4.42
C GLU A 40 -7.20 3.28 4.09
N ILE A 41 -6.57 3.18 2.92
CA ILE A 41 -5.74 4.22 2.34
C ILE A 41 -6.42 4.62 1.05
N VAL A 42 -6.94 5.85 1.00
CA VAL A 42 -7.58 6.40 -0.19
C VAL A 42 -6.65 7.44 -0.79
N PHE A 43 -6.09 7.15 -1.96
CA PHE A 43 -5.19 8.07 -2.64
C PHE A 43 -5.97 9.19 -3.32
N ASN A 44 -5.47 10.41 -3.22
CA ASN A 44 -6.06 11.57 -3.90
C ASN A 44 -5.88 11.50 -5.43
N ARG A 45 -4.96 10.65 -5.91
CA ARG A 45 -4.70 10.36 -7.32
C ARG A 45 -4.44 8.86 -7.49
N THR A 46 -4.82 8.31 -8.63
CA THR A 46 -4.52 6.91 -8.91
C THR A 46 -3.02 6.69 -9.06
N ILE A 47 -2.54 5.55 -8.55
CA ILE A 47 -1.14 5.13 -8.67
C ILE A 47 -1.04 3.92 -9.60
N ASP A 48 0.05 3.86 -10.36
CA ASP A 48 0.41 2.71 -11.18
C ASP A 48 1.49 1.91 -10.40
N PRO A 49 1.22 0.67 -9.96
CA PRO A 49 2.17 -0.15 -9.21
C PRO A 49 3.42 -0.50 -10.04
N LEU A 50 3.34 -0.44 -11.38
CA LEU A 50 4.48 -0.66 -12.26
C LEU A 50 5.29 0.61 -12.51
N LYS A 51 4.73 1.78 -12.18
CA LYS A 51 5.39 3.08 -12.30
C LYS A 51 5.38 3.77 -10.93
N PRO A 52 6.28 3.37 -10.02
CA PRO A 52 6.41 4.03 -8.73
C PRO A 52 6.65 5.52 -8.97
N VAL A 53 5.98 6.35 -8.16
CA VAL A 53 5.89 7.78 -8.40
C VAL A 53 7.16 8.49 -7.91
N ILE A 54 8.32 8.17 -8.48
CA ILE A 54 9.63 8.72 -8.10
C ILE A 54 9.58 10.26 -8.20
N GLY A 55 9.85 10.95 -7.09
CA GLY A 55 9.97 12.41 -7.06
C GLY A 55 8.67 13.22 -7.02
N SER A 56 7.48 12.59 -6.93
CA SER A 56 6.26 13.35 -6.58
C SER A 56 6.16 13.50 -5.07
N TYR A 57 6.22 14.75 -4.63
CA TYR A 57 6.41 15.10 -3.23
C TYR A 57 5.21 14.85 -2.31
N ASN A 58 3.99 14.65 -2.83
CA ASN A 58 2.82 14.42 -2.00
C ASN A 58 1.74 13.71 -2.82
N LEU A 59 1.59 12.39 -2.68
CA LEU A 59 0.45 11.70 -3.32
C LEU A 59 -0.88 12.02 -2.63
N GLY A 60 -0.85 12.49 -1.38
CA GLY A 60 -2.01 12.86 -0.59
C GLY A 60 -2.98 11.69 -0.38
N ALA A 61 -3.28 11.37 0.87
CA ALA A 61 -4.21 10.28 1.14
C ALA A 61 -5.05 10.55 2.38
N VAL A 62 -6.20 9.90 2.39
CA VAL A 62 -6.99 9.74 3.60
C VAL A 62 -6.68 8.36 4.18
N LEU A 63 -6.17 8.35 5.40
CA LEU A 63 -6.04 7.15 6.22
C LEU A 63 -7.26 7.02 7.12
N LYS A 64 -7.89 5.86 7.09
CA LYS A 64 -8.90 5.47 8.07
C LYS A 64 -8.45 4.20 8.75
N LEU A 65 -8.47 4.16 10.07
CA LEU A 65 -8.22 2.95 10.84
C LEU A 65 -9.44 2.68 11.70
N HIS A 66 -10.11 1.58 11.41
CA HIS A 66 -11.24 1.09 12.18
C HIS A 66 -10.79 -0.01 13.13
N ASP A 67 -10.89 0.26 14.43
CA ASP A 67 -10.65 -0.73 15.48
C ASP A 67 -11.98 -1.41 15.80
N LYS A 68 -12.16 -2.66 15.33
CA LYS A 68 -13.42 -3.39 15.54
C LYS A 68 -13.65 -3.80 17.00
N ILE A 69 -12.62 -3.82 17.85
CA ILE A 69 -12.77 -4.17 19.26
C ILE A 69 -13.46 -3.02 20.00
N THR A 70 -13.01 -1.80 19.75
CA THR A 70 -13.54 -0.59 20.40
C THR A 70 -14.65 0.08 19.60
N GLY A 71 -14.83 -0.29 18.33
CA GLY A 71 -15.72 0.37 17.37
C GLY A 71 -15.23 1.75 16.92
N GLN A 72 -14.06 2.19 17.40
CA GLN A 72 -13.55 3.52 17.10
C GLN A 72 -12.95 3.60 15.69
N THR A 73 -13.11 4.77 15.06
CA THR A 73 -12.50 5.05 13.77
C THR A 73 -11.59 6.26 13.89
N TYR A 74 -10.31 6.05 13.68
CA TYR A 74 -9.34 7.11 13.46
C TYR A 74 -9.37 7.51 11.99
N THR A 75 -9.42 8.82 11.70
CA THR A 75 -9.35 9.34 10.32
C THR A 75 -8.34 10.48 10.26
N ARG A 76 -7.42 10.41 9.29
CA ARG A 76 -6.43 11.45 9.01
C ARG A 76 -6.41 11.74 7.51
N SER A 77 -6.63 12.99 7.12
CA SER A 77 -6.81 13.41 5.71
C SER A 77 -5.61 14.12 5.09
N ASP A 78 -4.56 14.37 5.87
CA ASP A 78 -3.33 15.08 5.48
C ASP A 78 -2.14 14.12 5.33
N VAL A 79 -2.39 12.83 5.07
CA VAL A 79 -1.32 11.83 4.99
C VAL A 79 -0.52 12.00 3.71
N VAL A 80 0.78 12.19 3.87
CA VAL A 80 1.74 12.30 2.78
C VAL A 80 2.35 10.93 2.50
N PHE A 81 2.15 10.46 1.26
CA PHE A 81 2.86 9.30 0.73
C PHE A 81 4.07 9.76 -0.07
N VAL A 82 5.26 9.39 0.40
CA VAL A 82 6.53 9.57 -0.29
C VAL A 82 6.99 8.19 -0.77
N PRO A 83 7.37 8.03 -2.06
CA PRO A 83 7.99 6.80 -2.51
C PRO A 83 9.26 6.53 -1.72
N ALA A 84 9.44 5.30 -1.24
CA ALA A 84 10.67 4.92 -0.57
C ALA A 84 11.86 5.10 -1.52
N THR A 85 12.78 5.99 -1.18
CA THR A 85 14.02 6.22 -1.94
C THR A 85 15.13 5.24 -1.54
N SER A 86 14.99 4.59 -0.37
CA SER A 86 15.90 3.58 0.17
C SER A 86 15.19 2.71 1.24
N MET A 87 15.67 1.49 1.48
CA MET A 87 15.24 0.65 2.62
C MET A 87 15.77 1.17 3.97
N ASP A 88 16.80 2.02 3.94
CA ASP A 88 17.49 2.57 5.10
C ASP A 88 16.98 3.96 5.51
N ASP A 89 15.79 4.37 5.06
CA ASP A 89 15.25 5.68 5.44
C ASP A 89 14.84 5.65 6.93
N VAL A 90 15.81 5.97 7.79
CA VAL A 90 15.72 5.89 9.25
C VAL A 90 14.82 6.98 9.83
N ASN A 91 14.53 8.03 9.06
CA ASN A 91 13.58 9.09 9.44
C ASN A 91 12.13 8.57 9.58
N LEU A 92 11.89 7.31 9.17
CA LEU A 92 10.61 6.63 9.24
C LEU A 92 10.36 5.88 10.56
N ARG A 93 11.33 5.85 11.51
CA ARG A 93 11.23 5.11 12.79
C ARG A 93 10.55 5.86 13.95
N GLY A 94 9.75 6.89 13.68
CA GLY A 94 8.77 7.39 14.67
C GLY A 94 9.31 8.29 15.78
N GLY A 95 10.26 9.18 15.49
CA GLY A 95 10.84 10.09 16.48
C GLY A 95 10.09 11.41 16.73
N ALA A 96 9.21 11.87 15.83
CA ALA A 96 8.51 13.14 16.02
C ALA A 96 7.06 12.93 16.47
N ALA A 97 6.71 13.58 17.57
CA ALA A 97 5.36 13.68 18.09
C ALA A 97 4.38 14.25 17.04
N GLY A 98 3.18 13.68 16.93
CA GLY A 98 2.12 14.17 16.05
C GLY A 98 2.16 13.64 14.62
N MET A 99 2.93 12.58 14.33
CA MET A 99 3.12 12.08 12.97
C MET A 99 2.37 10.77 12.68
N VAL A 100 1.82 10.70 11.46
CA VAL A 100 1.39 9.46 10.81
C VAL A 100 2.44 9.09 9.77
N HIS A 101 2.99 7.89 9.89
CA HIS A 101 3.92 7.33 8.93
C HIS A 101 3.34 6.08 8.30
N ILE A 102 3.36 6.02 6.98
CA ILE A 102 2.91 4.87 6.21
C ILE A 102 3.85 4.57 5.06
N ARG A 103 4.21 3.30 4.93
CA ARG A 103 5.03 2.77 3.85
C ARG A 103 4.30 1.58 3.24
N VAL A 104 4.10 1.60 1.93
CA VAL A 104 3.53 0.46 1.19
C VAL A 104 4.31 0.23 -0.09
N SER A 105 4.57 -1.03 -0.40
CA SER A 105 5.28 -1.48 -1.60
C SER A 105 4.42 -2.49 -2.35
N PRO A 106 4.29 -2.37 -3.68
CA PRO A 106 3.55 -3.35 -4.47
C PRO A 106 4.27 -4.70 -4.42
N VAL A 107 3.51 -5.78 -4.29
CA VAL A 107 4.07 -7.13 -4.37
C VAL A 107 4.18 -7.53 -5.83
N MET A 108 5.41 -7.79 -6.26
CA MET A 108 5.74 -8.15 -7.63
C MET A 108 6.14 -9.63 -7.71
N LYS A 109 5.68 -10.33 -8.75
CA LYS A 109 6.14 -11.68 -9.10
C LYS A 109 6.46 -11.73 -10.58
N ASN A 110 7.70 -12.07 -10.93
CA ASN A 110 8.17 -12.12 -12.32
C ASN A 110 7.88 -10.81 -13.10
N GLY A 111 8.01 -9.65 -12.44
CA GLY A 111 7.73 -8.34 -13.04
C GLY A 111 6.25 -7.95 -13.15
N ALA A 112 5.32 -8.84 -12.75
CA ALA A 112 3.90 -8.55 -12.74
C ALA A 112 3.42 -8.15 -11.33
N PHE A 113 2.51 -7.20 -11.27
CA PHE A 113 1.85 -6.79 -10.03
C PHE A 113 0.84 -7.86 -9.58
N MET A 114 0.91 -8.24 -8.30
CA MET A 114 0.12 -9.35 -7.73
C MET A 114 -1.23 -8.91 -7.15
N GLY A 115 -1.68 -7.67 -7.36
CA GLY A 115 -2.94 -7.17 -6.80
C GLY A 115 -2.89 -6.80 -5.33
N ARG A 116 -1.70 -6.83 -4.71
CA ARG A 116 -1.51 -6.58 -3.27
C ARG A 116 -0.28 -5.75 -2.97
N TYR A 117 -0.32 -5.05 -1.84
CA TYR A 117 0.79 -4.30 -1.28
C TYR A 117 1.13 -4.82 0.11
N THR A 118 2.35 -4.57 0.56
CA THR A 118 2.79 -4.83 1.94
C THR A 118 3.60 -3.65 2.47
N GLY A 119 3.68 -3.50 3.78
CA GLY A 119 4.54 -2.49 4.38
C GLY A 119 4.23 -2.24 5.85
N ASP A 120 4.29 -0.99 6.29
CA ASP A 120 4.24 -0.58 7.69
C ASP A 120 3.33 0.63 7.89
N LEU A 121 2.68 0.70 9.06
CA LEU A 121 1.92 1.86 9.52
C LEU A 121 2.29 2.18 10.97
N PHE A 122 2.66 3.44 11.22
CA PHE A 122 2.87 3.98 12.55
C PHE A 122 2.06 5.27 12.72
N VAL A 123 1.25 5.34 13.77
CA VAL A 123 0.46 6.50 14.16
C VAL A 123 0.87 6.86 15.57
N ASN A 124 1.39 8.08 15.75
CA ASN A 124 1.62 8.68 17.06
C ASN A 124 1.01 10.09 17.06
N ASP A 125 -0.32 10.13 17.10
CA ASP A 125 -1.13 11.33 17.00
C ASP A 125 -1.50 11.81 18.42
N LEU A 126 -0.71 12.76 18.94
CA LEU A 126 -0.88 13.25 20.31
C LEU A 126 -2.17 14.07 20.50
N ASP A 127 -2.61 14.77 19.45
CA ASP A 127 -3.79 15.64 19.49
C ASP A 127 -5.06 14.80 19.69
N SER A 128 -5.17 13.71 18.95
CA SER A 128 -6.30 12.79 19.05
C SER A 128 -6.07 11.63 20.02
N ARG A 129 -4.90 11.58 20.68
CA ARG A 129 -4.45 10.51 21.59
C ARG A 129 -4.52 9.11 20.96
N ASN A 130 -4.26 9.04 19.66
CA ASN A 130 -4.27 7.79 18.91
C ASN A 130 -2.84 7.27 18.74
N TYR A 131 -2.64 6.01 19.12
CA TYR A 131 -1.37 5.32 18.95
C TYR A 131 -1.58 3.96 18.30
N TYR A 132 -0.95 3.76 17.15
CA TYR A 132 -0.97 2.50 16.42
C TYR A 132 0.44 2.20 15.91
N ASN A 133 1.01 1.06 16.30
CA ASN A 133 2.28 0.60 15.76
C ASN A 133 2.06 -0.74 15.05
N LEU A 134 1.96 -0.68 13.73
CA LEU A 134 1.84 -1.79 12.80
C LEU A 134 3.08 -1.83 11.92
N THR A 135 4.23 -1.93 12.57
CA THR A 135 5.53 -2.10 11.90
C THR A 135 5.89 -3.58 11.89
N GLY A 136 6.26 -4.08 10.72
CA GLY A 136 6.65 -5.46 10.51
C GLY A 136 8.03 -5.80 11.07
N SER A 137 8.38 -7.08 10.94
CA SER A 137 9.71 -7.60 11.20
C SER A 137 10.49 -7.76 9.89
N VAL A 138 11.69 -8.35 9.97
CA VAL A 138 12.47 -8.71 8.77
C VAL A 138 11.76 -9.80 7.94
N GLN A 139 10.86 -10.57 8.55
CA GLN A 139 10.22 -11.74 7.96
C GLN A 139 8.77 -11.49 7.54
N GLU A 140 8.10 -10.54 8.21
CA GLU A 140 6.66 -10.32 8.06
C GLU A 140 6.35 -8.83 7.97
N PRO A 141 5.47 -8.40 7.06
CA PRO A 141 5.09 -7.00 6.96
C PRO A 141 4.18 -6.59 8.13
N GLY A 142 4.20 -5.31 8.50
CA GLY A 142 3.30 -4.78 9.52
C GLY A 142 1.85 -4.69 9.04
N ILE A 143 1.65 -4.43 7.75
CA ILE A 143 0.34 -4.42 7.08
C ILE A 143 0.40 -5.15 5.74
N VAL A 144 -0.70 -5.84 5.41
CA VAL A 144 -0.96 -6.47 4.10
C VAL A 144 -2.20 -5.83 3.52
N CYS A 145 -2.11 -5.37 2.28
CA CYS A 145 -3.15 -4.58 1.62
C CYS A 145 -3.60 -5.19 0.30
N GLU A 146 -4.91 -5.14 0.04
CA GLU A 146 -5.51 -5.43 -1.26
C GLU A 146 -5.94 -4.14 -1.97
N THR A 147 -5.86 -4.14 -3.30
CA THR A 147 -6.42 -3.06 -4.11
C THR A 147 -7.94 -3.15 -4.14
N ARG A 148 -8.62 -2.01 -4.05
CA ARG A 148 -10.07 -1.87 -4.18
C ARG A 148 -10.43 -0.72 -5.09
#